data_AF-A0A2T2VL60-F1
#
_entry.id   AF-A0A2T2VL60-F1
#
_cell.length_a   1.000
_cell.length_b   1.000
_cell.length_c   1.000
_cell.angle_alpha   90.00
_cell.angle_beta   90.00
_cell.angle_gamma   90.00
#
_symmetry.space_group_name_H-M   'P 1'
#
loop_
_entity.id
_entity.type
_entity.pdbx_description
1 polymer ?
#
loop_
_entity_poly.entity_id
_entity_poly.type
_entity_poly.pdbx_seq_one_letter_code
_entity_poly.pdbx_strand_id
1 'polypeptide(L)' 'MQYFIIVASKDHVEIGVDNEFAQAGHGEKAQIQKLKRNDWIIYYSSKDQYKNGNQCQAFTAIGQVTDNEPY' A
#
# COMPACT_ATOMS: atom_id res chain seq x y z
N MET A 1 4.46 13.06 10.18
CA MET A 1 3.90 13.41 8.87
C MET A 1 4.97 13.19 7.82
N GLN A 2 5.01 11.96 7.35
CA GLN A 2 5.85 11.49 6.26
C GLN A 2 4.95 10.93 5.16
N TYR A 3 5.51 10.76 3.97
CA TYR A 3 4.84 10.22 2.80
C TYR A 3 5.62 9.00 2.33
N PHE A 4 4.90 7.90 2.10
CA PHE A 4 5.48 6.63 1.67
C PHE A 4 4.87 6.22 0.35
N ILE A 5 5.69 5.62 -0.52
CA ILE A 5 5.21 4.97 -1.74
C ILE A 5 5.30 3.47 -1.54
N ILE A 6 4.18 2.77 -1.74
CA ILE A 6 4.13 1.31 -1.73
C ILE A 6 3.85 0.83 -3.16
N VAL A 7 4.65 -0.14 -3.63
CA VAL A 7 4.48 -0.73 -4.95
C VAL A 7 3.76 -2.06 -4.82
N ALA A 8 2.57 -2.18 -5.41
CA ALA A 8 1.75 -3.39 -5.42
C ALA A 8 0.87 -3.43 -6.68
N SER A 9 0.46 -4.61 -7.15
CA SER A 9 -0.47 -4.70 -8.28
C SER A 9 -1.83 -4.10 -7.94
N LYS A 10 -2.54 -3.56 -8.95
CA LYS A 10 -3.80 -2.82 -8.75
C LYS A 10 -4.86 -3.66 -8.04
N ASP A 11 -5.02 -4.92 -8.43
CA ASP A 11 -5.90 -5.89 -7.77
C ASP A 11 -5.65 -6.03 -6.25
N HIS A 12 -4.37 -6.10 -5.84
CA HIS A 12 -3.97 -6.15 -4.44
C HIS A 12 -4.26 -4.84 -3.70
N VAL A 13 -4.07 -3.71 -4.38
CA VAL A 13 -4.41 -2.39 -3.83
C VAL A 13 -5.91 -2.27 -3.63
N GLU A 14 -6.72 -2.71 -4.59
CA GLU A 14 -8.19 -2.70 -4.51
C GLU A 14 -8.69 -3.53 -3.32
N ILE A 15 -8.12 -4.72 -3.09
CA ILE A 15 -8.44 -5.53 -1.90
C ILE A 15 -8.17 -4.74 -0.60
N GLY A 16 -7.04 -4.03 -0.51
CA GLY A 16 -6.72 -3.21 0.66
C GLY A 16 -7.67 -2.02 0.84
N VAL A 17 -8.06 -1.37 -0.26
CA VAL A 17 -9.04 -0.28 -0.25
C VAL A 17 -10.41 -0.77 0.22
N ASP A 18 -10.91 -1.86 -0.34
CA ASP A 18 -12.23 -2.43 -0.02
C ASP A 18 -12.34 -2.91 1.43
N ASN A 19 -11.20 -3.25 2.06
CA ASN A 19 -11.12 -3.73 3.43
C ASN A 19 -10.45 -2.73 4.39
N GLU A 20 -10.23 -1.49 3.94
CA GLU A 20 -9.68 -0.38 4.73
C GLU A 20 -8.33 -0.67 5.43
N PHE A 21 -7.44 -1.43 4.78
CA PHE A 21 -6.11 -1.71 5.31
C PHE A 21 -5.00 -1.52 4.27
N ALA A 22 -3.79 -1.21 4.76
CA ALA A 22 -2.59 -1.16 3.94
C ALA A 22 -1.65 -2.33 4.30
N GLN A 23 -1.20 -3.07 3.29
CA GLN A 23 -0.19 -4.12 3.43
C GLN A 23 1.00 -3.82 2.51
N ALA A 24 2.21 -4.06 3.01
CA ALA A 24 3.44 -3.96 2.22
C ALA A 24 4.54 -4.89 2.77
N GLY A 25 5.67 -4.94 2.06
CA GLY A 25 6.87 -5.64 2.50
C GLY A 25 6.73 -7.16 2.55
N HIS A 26 5.76 -7.76 1.84
CA HIS A 26 5.51 -9.21 1.86
C HIS A 26 5.33 -9.79 3.29
N GLY A 27 4.83 -8.99 4.24
CA GLY A 27 4.67 -9.38 5.64
C GLY A 27 5.88 -9.07 6.54
N GLU A 28 6.94 -8.45 6.01
CA GLU A 28 8.07 -8.00 6.82
C GLU A 28 7.70 -6.78 7.68
N LYS A 29 7.64 -6.99 8.99
CA LYS A 29 7.20 -5.98 9.97
C LYS A 29 8.15 -4.77 10.07
N ALA A 30 9.44 -4.93 9.73
CA ALA A 30 10.47 -3.90 9.93
C ALA A 30 10.22 -2.60 9.13
N GLN A 31 9.66 -2.68 7.91
CA GLN A 31 9.36 -1.49 7.12
C GLN A 31 8.04 -0.85 7.55
N ILE A 32 7.03 -1.67 7.82
CA ILE A 32 5.70 -1.22 8.24
C ILE A 32 5.74 -0.54 9.63
N GLN A 33 6.61 -0.97 10.55
CA GLN A 33 6.82 -0.32 11.85
C GLN A 33 7.29 1.14 11.78
N LYS A 34 7.79 1.60 10.63
CA LYS A 34 8.22 2.99 10.45
C LYS A 34 7.04 3.94 10.23
N LEU A 35 5.90 3.41 9.79
CA LEU A 35 4.66 4.17 9.59
C LEU A 35 4.12 4.59 10.96
N LYS A 36 3.72 5.85 11.07
CA LYS A 36 3.06 6.40 12.25
C LYS A 36 1.68 6.90 11.90
N ARG A 37 0.78 6.98 12.89
CA ARG A 37 -0.50 7.67 12.76
C ARG A 37 -0.32 9.04 12.07
N ASN A 38 -1.21 9.33 11.14
CA ASN A 38 -1.23 10.48 10.24
C ASN A 38 -0.22 10.46 9.08
N ASP A 39 0.73 9.53 9.01
CA ASP A 39 1.56 9.40 7.80
C ASP A 39 0.71 8.96 6.60
N TRP A 40 1.12 9.36 5.40
CA TRP A 40 0.41 9.07 4.17
C TRP A 40 1.08 7.94 3.39
N ILE A 41 0.25 7.09 2.81
CA ILE A 41 0.64 6.01 1.92
C ILE A 41 0.05 6.30 0.54
N ILE A 42 0.91 6.28 -0.48
CA ILE A 42 0.52 6.40 -1.87
C ILE A 42 0.88 5.08 -2.55
N TYR A 43 -0.09 4.42 -3.17
CA TYR A 43 0.14 3.20 -3.92
C TYR A 43 0.49 3.51 -5.36
N TYR A 44 1.61 2.94 -5.83
CA TYR A 44 1.96 2.88 -7.24
C TYR A 44 1.81 1.45 -7.75
N SER A 45 0.97 1.25 -8.75
CA SER A 45 0.77 -0.05 -9.37
C SER A 45 1.57 -0.18 -10.65
N SER A 46 2.62 -1.01 -10.62
CA SER A 46 3.39 -1.33 -11.83
C SER A 46 2.59 -2.22 -12.79
N LYS A 47 1.77 -3.13 -12.25
CA LYS A 47 0.88 -4.04 -12.98
C LYS A 47 -0.56 -3.95 -12.49
N ASP A 48 -1.52 -4.30 -13.34
CA ASP A 48 -2.94 -4.37 -12.94
C ASP A 48 -3.25 -5.62 -12.08
N GLN A 49 -2.57 -6.74 -12.35
CA GLN A 49 -2.73 -8.00 -11.63
C GLN A 49 -1.40 -8.58 -11.14
N TYR A 50 -1.47 -9.36 -10.06
CA TYR A 50 -0.30 -10.05 -9.52
C TYR A 50 0.25 -11.11 -10.50
N LYS A 51 1.60 -11.17 -10.62
CA LYS A 51 2.38 -12.03 -11.56
C LYS A 51 2.17 -11.74 -13.05
N ASN A 52 0.97 -11.96 -13.58
CA ASN A 52 0.68 -11.98 -15.01
C ASN A 52 -0.15 -10.79 -15.51
N GLY A 53 -0.24 -9.72 -14.71
CA GLY A 53 -0.95 -8.51 -15.10
C GLY A 53 -0.27 -7.71 -16.22
N ASN A 54 -1.09 -6.93 -16.92
CA ASN A 54 -0.65 -5.93 -17.88
C ASN A 54 0.01 -4.75 -17.16
N GLN A 55 0.67 -3.90 -17.95
CA GLN A 55 1.23 -2.64 -17.48
C GLN A 55 0.10 -1.73 -16.95
N CYS A 56 0.21 -1.32 -15.68
CA CYS A 56 -0.67 -0.30 -15.09
C CYS A 56 0.07 1.04 -14.99
N GLN A 57 1.24 1.04 -14.34
CA GLN A 57 2.16 2.17 -14.17
C GLN A 57 1.50 3.48 -13.73
N ALA A 58 0.59 3.41 -12.76
CA ALA A 58 -0.14 4.56 -12.25
C ALA A 58 -0.13 4.59 -10.72
N PHE A 59 -0.32 5.78 -10.15
CA PHE A 59 -0.76 5.88 -8.76
C PHE A 59 -2.24 5.51 -8.69
N THR A 60 -2.56 4.53 -7.86
CA THR A 60 -3.88 3.85 -7.89
C THR A 60 -4.68 4.02 -6.61
N ALA A 61 -4.03 4.32 -5.49
CA ALA A 61 -4.71 4.65 -4.24
C ALA A 61 -3.86 5.58 -3.37
N ILE A 62 -4.53 6.24 -2.44
CA ILE A 62 -3.91 7.01 -1.36
C ILE A 62 -4.69 6.75 -0.08
N GLY A 63 -3.98 6.60 1.04
CA GLY A 63 -4.55 6.40 2.35
C GLY A 63 -3.72 7.07 3.43
N GLN A 64 -4.34 7.39 4.55
CA GLN A 64 -3.66 7.91 5.73
C GLN A 64 -3.66 6.86 6.82
N VAL A 65 -2.54 6.67 7.50
CA VAL A 65 -2.41 5.73 8.61
C VAL A 65 -3.27 6.23 9.77
N THR A 66 -4.32 5.47 10.08
CA THR A 66 -5.24 5.75 11.19
C THR A 66 -4.84 5.06 12.47
N ASP A 67 -4.06 3.99 12.42
CA ASP A 67 -3.66 3.22 13.60
C ASP A 67 -2.34 3.71 14.23
N ASN A 68 -2.14 3.36 15.51
CA ASN A 68 -0.89 3.66 16.21
C ASN A 68 0.20 2.62 15.93
N GLU A 69 -0.20 1.37 15.71
CA GLU A 69 0.71 0.25 15.52
C GLU A 69 0.20 -0.70 14.42
N PRO A 70 1.10 -1.37 13.70
CA PRO A 70 0.73 -2.42 12.77
C PRO A 70 0.26 -3.69 13.47
N TYR A 71 -0.77 -4.33 12.92
CA TYR A 71 -1.19 -5.68 13.28
C TYR A 71 -0.03 -6.69 13.16
#